data_AF-A0A1B1ILF2-F1
#
_entry.id   AF-A0A1B1ILF2-F1
#
_cell.length_a   1.000
_cell.length_b   1.000
_cell.length_c   1.000
_cell.angle_alpha   90.00
_cell.angle_beta   90.00
_cell.angle_gamma   90.00
#
_symmetry.space_group_name_H-M   'P 1'
#
loop_
_entity.id
_entity.type
_entity.pdbx_description
1 polymer ?
#
loop_
_entity_poly.entity_id
_entity_poly.type
_entity_poly.pdbx_seq_one_letter_code
_entity_poly.pdbx_strand_id
1 'polypeptide(L)'
;MTIIPLYFLINSQIKKGPHPVTSKLKSFVISGSLSASFTLLIALIAFIVGNSLKLYSQKQFDDQRQEFLSSATGFKVLKDYAFKNYKTVVELGDINDSWALTTLNIPNASPASMQAASGYCILNLSPQNVLNTAPSFVDKNLWVQGIMMHEFAHCLDRSRDLPNKNSLNPLSTLSIAPDQANKVTDLQSYLLNERSEQTQLWREAVSDIFAIGYWKIKADHNNYNSLVNSLYNYRAERSSDDPEHGTMCFIKAAMNSKLPLSEEKLFEWSDEIRRTAKCRIS
;
A
#
# COMPACT_ATOMS: atom_id res chain seq x y z
N MET A 1 3.72 -58.32 -13.21
CA MET A 1 4.69 -59.12 -14.00
C MET A 1 6.00 -58.37 -14.04
N THR A 2 6.93 -58.84 -13.22
CA THR A 2 8.38 -58.71 -13.35
C THR A 2 8.80 -59.22 -14.75
N ILE A 3 9.83 -58.69 -15.44
CA ILE A 3 11.16 -59.32 -15.53
C ILE A 3 12.09 -58.46 -16.44
N ILE A 4 13.22 -58.04 -15.84
CA ILE A 4 14.63 -58.12 -16.28
C ILE A 4 15.08 -57.41 -17.59
N PRO A 5 16.10 -56.52 -17.54
CA PRO A 5 17.01 -56.29 -18.65
C PRO A 5 18.14 -57.33 -18.67
N LEU A 6 18.34 -57.90 -19.85
CA LEU A 6 19.29 -58.96 -20.20
C LEU A 6 20.74 -58.64 -19.82
N TYR A 7 21.37 -59.60 -19.15
CA TYR A 7 22.82 -59.78 -19.08
C TYR A 7 23.41 -59.95 -20.49
N PHE A 8 24.54 -59.30 -20.77
CA PHE A 8 25.49 -59.78 -21.76
C PHE A 8 26.94 -59.68 -21.24
N LEU A 9 27.47 -60.88 -21.00
CA LEU A 9 28.85 -61.37 -21.10
C LEU A 9 29.99 -60.63 -20.37
N ILE A 10 30.35 -61.28 -19.27
CA ILE A 10 31.71 -61.42 -18.74
C ILE A 10 32.63 -61.88 -19.87
N ASN A 11 33.63 -61.08 -20.22
CA ASN A 11 34.89 -61.61 -20.74
C ASN A 11 36.00 -61.20 -19.78
N SER A 12 36.55 -62.21 -19.10
CA SER A 12 37.63 -62.08 -18.14
C SER A 12 38.94 -61.78 -18.87
N GLN A 13 39.43 -60.56 -18.72
CA GLN A 13 40.86 -60.28 -18.80
C GLN A 13 41.22 -59.51 -17.55
N ILE A 14 41.73 -60.26 -16.56
CA ILE A 14 42.38 -59.72 -15.37
C ILE A 14 43.67 -59.04 -15.85
N LYS A 15 43.59 -57.76 -16.22
CA LYS A 15 44.73 -56.87 -16.14
C LYS A 15 44.76 -56.33 -14.72
N LYS A 16 45.82 -56.69 -13.98
CA LYS A 16 46.22 -55.98 -12.76
C LYS A 16 46.52 -54.52 -13.13
N GLY A 17 45.49 -53.70 -13.11
CA GLY A 17 45.53 -52.23 -13.15
C GLY A 17 44.77 -51.69 -11.93
N PRO A 18 45.00 -50.44 -11.52
CA PRO A 18 44.50 -49.90 -10.25
C PRO A 18 42.97 -50.04 -10.15
N HIS A 19 42.49 -50.49 -8.99
CA HIS A 19 41.11 -50.90 -8.73
C HIS A 19 40.03 -49.91 -9.26
N PRO A 20 39.03 -50.37 -10.04
CA PRO A 20 38.01 -49.53 -10.70
C PRO A 20 36.94 -48.96 -9.75
N VAL A 21 36.91 -49.41 -8.49
CA VAL A 21 36.01 -48.87 -7.46
C VAL A 21 36.40 -47.43 -7.08
N THR A 22 37.69 -47.08 -7.19
CA THR A 22 38.19 -45.75 -6.84
C THR A 22 37.87 -44.69 -7.89
N SER A 23 37.77 -45.04 -9.18
CA SER A 23 37.52 -44.07 -10.25
C SER A 23 36.04 -43.66 -10.34
N LYS A 24 35.10 -44.60 -10.15
CA LYS A 24 33.67 -44.30 -10.11
C LYS A 24 33.26 -43.51 -8.87
N LEU A 25 33.83 -43.83 -7.69
CA LEU A 25 33.63 -43.00 -6.49
C LEU A 25 34.22 -41.59 -6.66
N LYS A 26 35.44 -41.47 -7.21
CA LYS A 26 36.03 -40.16 -7.50
C LYS A 26 35.19 -39.35 -8.48
N SER A 27 34.70 -39.98 -9.56
CA SER A 27 33.84 -39.29 -10.53
C SER A 27 32.51 -38.83 -9.92
N PHE A 28 31.89 -39.63 -9.05
CA PHE A 28 30.61 -39.29 -8.39
C PHE A 28 30.79 -38.20 -7.31
N VAL A 29 31.91 -38.25 -6.57
CA VAL A 29 32.28 -37.22 -5.58
C VAL A 29 32.66 -35.90 -6.26
N ILE A 30 33.36 -35.94 -7.40
CA ILE A 30 33.71 -34.75 -8.18
C ILE A 30 32.48 -34.13 -8.84
N SER A 31 31.55 -34.92 -9.38
CA SER A 31 30.30 -34.38 -9.93
C SER A 31 29.38 -33.81 -8.85
N GLY A 32 29.29 -34.45 -7.69
CA GLY A 32 28.50 -33.96 -6.54
C GLY A 32 29.10 -32.70 -5.89
N SER A 33 30.44 -32.60 -5.81
CA SER A 33 31.12 -31.41 -5.31
C SER A 33 31.02 -30.24 -6.30
N LEU A 34 31.15 -30.48 -7.62
CA LEU A 34 30.90 -29.45 -8.63
C LEU A 34 29.46 -28.92 -8.58
N SER A 35 28.46 -29.80 -8.44
CA SER A 35 27.05 -29.37 -8.34
C SER A 35 26.75 -28.58 -7.07
N ALA A 36 27.36 -28.96 -5.93
CA ALA A 36 27.22 -28.24 -4.67
C ALA A 36 27.93 -26.88 -4.72
N SER A 37 29.14 -26.81 -5.28
CA SER A 37 29.87 -25.55 -5.48
C SER A 37 29.15 -24.62 -6.45
N PHE A 38 28.55 -25.15 -7.52
CA PHE A 38 27.76 -24.36 -8.46
C PHE A 38 26.48 -23.81 -7.81
N THR A 39 25.79 -24.63 -7.02
CA THR A 39 24.59 -24.19 -6.26
C THR A 39 24.95 -23.12 -5.23
N LEU A 40 26.06 -23.30 -4.51
CA LEU A 40 26.56 -22.31 -3.55
C LEU A 40 26.96 -21.00 -4.23
N LEU A 41 27.59 -21.08 -5.40
CA LEU A 41 27.96 -19.90 -6.20
C LEU A 41 26.73 -19.14 -6.67
N ILE A 42 25.69 -19.83 -7.16
CA ILE A 42 24.43 -19.20 -7.54
C ILE A 42 23.78 -18.53 -6.33
N ALA A 43 23.71 -19.22 -5.18
CA ALA A 43 23.14 -18.65 -3.96
C ALA A 43 23.91 -17.41 -3.49
N LEU A 44 25.24 -17.43 -3.59
CA LEU A 44 26.09 -16.30 -3.24
C LEU A 44 25.89 -15.12 -4.19
N ILE A 45 25.85 -15.37 -5.50
CA ILE A 45 25.57 -14.32 -6.50
C ILE A 45 24.19 -13.72 -6.25
N ALA A 46 23.16 -14.55 -6.04
CA ALA A 46 21.80 -14.09 -5.74
C ALA A 46 21.77 -13.25 -4.46
N PHE A 47 22.50 -13.65 -3.41
CA PHE A 47 22.61 -12.89 -2.18
C PHE A 47 23.28 -11.53 -2.39
N ILE A 48 24.40 -11.48 -3.12
CA ILE A 48 25.12 -10.23 -3.40
C ILE A 48 24.24 -9.31 -4.25
N VAL A 49 23.73 -9.80 -5.38
CA VAL A 49 22.88 -9.02 -6.29
C VAL A 49 21.62 -8.53 -5.58
N GLY A 50 20.95 -9.39 -4.81
CA GLY A 50 19.77 -9.03 -4.04
C GLY A 50 20.02 -7.92 -3.03
N ASN A 51 21.12 -7.99 -2.27
CA ASN A 51 21.49 -6.93 -1.34
C ASN A 51 21.87 -5.63 -2.07
N SER A 52 22.60 -5.71 -3.18
CA SER A 52 22.95 -4.52 -3.97
C SER A 52 21.71 -3.83 -4.55
N LEU A 53 20.76 -4.59 -5.11
CA LEU A 53 19.50 -4.05 -5.62
C LEU A 53 18.65 -3.42 -4.51
N LYS A 54 18.58 -4.07 -3.33
CA LYS A 54 17.92 -3.51 -2.16
C LYS A 54 18.53 -2.17 -1.77
N LEU A 55 19.85 -2.10 -1.58
CA LEU A 55 20.54 -0.86 -1.16
C LEU A 55 20.36 0.25 -2.19
N TYR A 56 20.45 -0.07 -3.48
CA TYR A 56 20.20 0.90 -4.55
C TYR A 56 18.77 1.44 -4.50
N SER A 57 17.77 0.56 -4.38
CA SER A 57 16.37 0.94 -4.30
C SER A 57 16.06 1.79 -3.05
N GLN A 58 16.62 1.41 -1.89
CA GLN A 58 16.48 2.20 -0.65
C GLN A 58 17.11 3.59 -0.80
N LYS A 59 18.30 3.68 -1.41
CA LYS A 59 18.94 4.96 -1.68
C LYS A 59 18.09 5.84 -2.60
N GLN A 60 17.59 5.29 -3.71
CA GLN A 60 16.74 6.03 -4.64
C GLN A 60 15.46 6.54 -3.95
N PHE A 61 14.86 5.70 -3.10
CA PHE A 61 13.69 6.09 -2.31
C PHE A 61 14.01 7.24 -1.35
N ASP A 62 15.12 7.19 -0.61
CA ASP A 62 15.48 8.28 0.32
C ASP A 62 15.82 9.57 -0.42
N ASP A 63 16.55 9.50 -1.55
CA ASP A 63 16.86 10.68 -2.37
C ASP A 63 15.55 11.37 -2.83
N GLN A 64 14.56 10.60 -3.32
CA GLN A 64 13.23 11.12 -3.69
C GLN A 64 12.45 11.66 -2.49
N ARG A 65 12.55 11.00 -1.33
CA ARG A 65 11.91 11.43 -0.09
C ARG A 65 12.45 12.78 0.38
N GLN A 66 13.77 12.99 0.35
CA GLN A 66 14.39 14.26 0.74
C GLN A 66 13.98 15.42 -0.19
N GLU A 67 13.91 15.15 -1.50
CA GLU A 67 13.38 16.12 -2.46
C GLU A 67 11.91 16.47 -2.15
N PHE A 68 11.09 15.46 -1.86
CA PHE A 68 9.68 15.67 -1.52
C PHE A 68 9.46 16.42 -0.20
N LEU A 69 10.34 16.20 0.80
CA LEU A 69 10.35 16.92 2.08
C LEU A 69 10.68 18.40 1.91
N SER A 70 11.63 18.72 1.04
CA SER A 70 12.09 20.10 0.79
C SER A 70 11.22 20.87 -0.21
N SER A 71 10.38 20.17 -0.98
CA SER A 71 9.49 20.78 -1.96
C SER A 71 8.35 21.59 -1.32
N ALA A 72 8.15 22.82 -1.80
CA ALA A 72 7.04 23.67 -1.38
C ALA A 72 5.65 23.13 -1.82
N THR A 73 5.61 22.31 -2.88
CA THR A 73 4.38 21.66 -3.38
C THR A 73 4.26 20.21 -2.92
N GLY A 74 5.27 19.69 -2.22
CA GLY A 74 5.34 18.32 -1.71
C GLY A 74 4.81 18.18 -0.29
N PHE A 75 5.54 17.46 0.57
CA PHE A 75 5.06 17.07 1.90
C PHE A 75 4.67 18.25 2.81
N LYS A 76 5.36 19.38 2.66
CA LYS A 76 5.10 20.59 3.45
C LYS A 76 3.64 21.05 3.34
N VAL A 77 3.00 20.86 2.18
CA VAL A 77 1.59 21.20 1.96
C VAL A 77 0.70 20.43 2.94
N LEU A 78 0.86 19.11 3.03
CA LEU A 78 0.08 18.29 3.95
C LEU A 78 0.41 18.64 5.41
N LYS A 79 1.70 18.74 5.75
CA LYS A 79 2.14 19.03 7.11
C LYS A 79 1.52 20.33 7.64
N ASP A 80 1.59 21.40 6.86
CA ASP A 80 1.03 22.70 7.25
C ASP A 80 -0.50 22.65 7.29
N TYR A 81 -1.13 22.01 6.31
CA TYR A 81 -2.59 21.89 6.24
C TYR A 81 -3.16 21.13 7.44
N ALA A 82 -2.58 19.96 7.77
CA ALA A 82 -2.99 19.13 8.88
C ALA A 82 -2.87 19.86 10.22
N PHE A 83 -1.72 20.50 10.46
CA PHE A 83 -1.52 21.22 11.71
C PHE A 83 -2.40 22.47 11.81
N LYS A 84 -2.54 23.24 10.73
CA LYS A 84 -3.35 24.45 10.71
C LYS A 84 -4.82 24.12 11.01
N ASN A 85 -5.40 23.19 10.27
CA ASN A 85 -6.84 22.95 10.23
C ASN A 85 -7.33 21.90 11.23
N TYR A 86 -6.48 20.94 11.62
CA TYR A 86 -6.87 19.80 12.46
C TYR A 86 -6.02 19.64 13.73
N LYS A 87 -4.97 20.48 13.89
CA LYS A 87 -3.97 20.36 14.97
C LYS A 87 -3.30 18.98 15.01
N THR A 88 -3.24 18.31 13.87
CA THR A 88 -2.64 16.98 13.72
C THR A 88 -1.21 17.10 13.23
N VAL A 89 -0.29 16.43 13.92
CA VAL A 89 1.10 16.29 13.47
C VAL A 89 1.16 15.17 12.43
N VAL A 90 1.82 15.43 11.30
CA VAL A 90 2.07 14.44 10.26
C VAL A 90 3.57 14.36 10.00
N GLU A 91 4.08 13.14 9.92
CA GLU A 91 5.45 12.83 9.54
C GLU A 91 5.47 12.03 8.23
N LEU A 92 6.56 12.16 7.48
CA LEU A 92 6.80 11.36 6.28
C LEU A 92 7.68 10.18 6.67
N GLY A 93 7.15 8.96 6.52
CA GLY A 93 7.86 7.73 6.84
C GLY A 93 9.16 7.58 6.05
N ASP A 94 10.13 6.89 6.63
CA ASP A 94 11.45 6.71 6.05
C ASP A 94 11.63 5.32 5.40
N ILE A 95 12.88 4.94 5.12
CA ILE A 95 13.20 3.62 4.54
C ILE A 95 12.68 2.46 5.40
N ASN A 96 12.64 2.62 6.73
CA ASN A 96 12.23 1.58 7.67
C ASN A 96 10.70 1.44 7.71
N ASP A 97 9.98 2.54 7.52
CA ASP A 97 8.51 2.56 7.60
C ASP A 97 7.84 2.29 6.25
N SER A 98 8.40 2.87 5.16
CA SER A 98 7.64 3.08 3.93
C SER A 98 8.21 2.38 2.70
N TRP A 99 9.54 2.21 2.61
CA TRP A 99 10.20 1.84 1.34
C TRP A 99 9.61 0.56 0.73
N ALA A 100 9.57 -0.53 1.50
CA ALA A 100 9.13 -1.82 0.99
C ALA A 100 7.67 -1.80 0.54
N LEU A 101 6.78 -1.19 1.33
CA LEU A 101 5.33 -1.17 1.10
C LEU A 101 4.90 -0.19 0.01
N THR A 102 5.74 0.79 -0.33
CA THR A 102 5.42 1.81 -1.34
C THR A 102 6.21 1.68 -2.64
N THR A 103 7.29 0.89 -2.64
CA THR A 103 8.18 0.72 -3.79
C THR A 103 8.09 -0.66 -4.42
N LEU A 104 7.90 -1.72 -3.62
CA LEU A 104 7.91 -3.09 -4.12
C LEU A 104 6.50 -3.54 -4.49
N ASN A 105 6.41 -4.37 -5.54
CA ASN A 105 5.15 -5.01 -5.92
C ASN A 105 4.92 -6.25 -5.04
N ILE A 106 4.47 -6.04 -3.81
CA ILE A 106 4.13 -7.08 -2.84
C ILE A 106 2.65 -6.99 -2.46
N PRO A 107 2.02 -8.08 -1.97
CA PRO A 107 0.63 -8.03 -1.52
C PRO A 107 0.41 -6.91 -0.50
N ASN A 108 -0.69 -6.17 -0.64
CA ASN A 108 -1.06 -5.01 0.18
C ASN A 108 -0.10 -3.81 0.08
N ALA A 109 0.82 -3.79 -0.91
CA ALA A 109 1.58 -2.59 -1.22
C ALA A 109 0.69 -1.54 -1.88
N SER A 110 0.90 -0.28 -1.50
CA SER A 110 0.24 0.88 -2.09
C SER A 110 1.27 1.99 -2.26
N PRO A 111 1.24 2.77 -3.35
CA PRO A 111 2.15 3.89 -3.55
C PRO A 111 2.05 4.95 -2.44
N ALA A 112 0.93 4.99 -1.71
CA ALA A 112 0.76 5.79 -0.51
C ALA A 112 -0.09 5.04 0.55
N SER A 113 0.18 5.28 1.83
CA SER A 113 -0.67 4.85 2.93
C SER A 113 -0.48 5.77 4.14
N MET A 114 -1.49 5.88 5.00
CA MET A 114 -1.38 6.57 6.27
C MET A 114 -1.54 5.63 7.46
N GLN A 115 -0.64 5.78 8.44
CA GLN A 115 -0.73 5.09 9.71
C GLN A 115 -1.03 6.09 10.83
N ALA A 116 -2.02 5.78 11.68
CA ALA A 116 -2.26 6.53 12.90
C ALA A 116 -1.33 6.01 14.00
N ALA A 117 -0.45 6.88 14.51
CA ALA A 117 0.41 6.61 15.64
C ALA A 117 -0.13 7.30 16.91
N SER A 118 0.55 7.11 18.03
CA SER A 118 0.16 7.74 19.30
C SER A 118 0.43 9.26 19.27
N GLY A 119 -0.58 10.03 18.83
CA GLY A 119 -0.56 11.50 18.81
C GLY A 119 -0.14 12.15 17.50
N TYR A 120 0.12 11.37 16.45
CA TYR A 120 0.51 11.86 15.12
C TYR A 120 0.16 10.84 14.03
N CYS A 121 0.23 11.24 12.76
CA CYS A 121 0.06 10.35 11.61
C CYS A 121 1.39 10.19 10.86
N ILE A 122 1.63 9.01 10.29
CA ILE A 122 2.79 8.73 9.44
C ILE A 122 2.28 8.49 8.02
N LEU A 123 2.67 9.38 7.10
CA LEU A 123 2.46 9.22 5.67
C LEU A 123 3.59 8.35 5.11
N ASN A 124 3.26 7.15 4.65
CA ASN A 124 4.17 6.37 3.82
C ASN A 124 3.84 6.69 2.37
N LEU A 125 4.81 7.20 1.61
CA LEU A 125 4.56 7.60 0.23
C LEU A 125 5.82 7.45 -0.62
N SER A 126 5.68 6.85 -1.79
CA SER A 126 6.69 6.88 -2.86
C SER A 126 6.25 7.92 -3.89
N PRO A 127 6.86 9.12 -3.95
CA PRO A 127 6.41 10.20 -4.81
C PRO A 127 6.34 9.77 -6.27
N GLN A 128 7.35 9.03 -6.73
CA GLN A 128 7.40 8.55 -8.11
C GLN A 128 6.29 7.54 -8.41
N ASN A 129 5.99 6.61 -7.50
CA ASN A 129 4.94 5.63 -7.74
C ASN A 129 3.54 6.25 -7.68
N VAL A 130 3.34 7.24 -6.82
CA VAL A 130 2.13 8.07 -6.84
C VAL A 130 2.00 8.80 -8.18
N LEU A 131 3.08 9.42 -8.67
CA LEU A 131 3.08 10.09 -9.97
C LEU A 131 2.78 9.14 -11.14
N ASN A 132 3.18 7.87 -11.05
CA ASN A 132 2.87 6.86 -12.07
C ASN A 132 1.37 6.53 -12.15
N THR A 133 0.57 6.86 -11.12
CA THR A 133 -0.89 6.74 -11.15
C THR A 133 -1.58 7.94 -11.79
N ALA A 134 -0.88 9.07 -11.97
CA ALA A 134 -1.45 10.29 -12.48
C ALA A 134 -1.65 10.23 -14.00
N PRO A 135 -2.86 10.49 -14.52
CA PRO A 135 -3.05 10.65 -15.96
C PRO A 135 -2.21 11.78 -16.55
N SER A 136 -1.87 11.69 -17.83
CA SER A 136 -0.97 12.66 -18.48
C SER A 136 -1.51 14.09 -18.56
N PHE A 137 -2.84 14.25 -18.47
CA PHE A 137 -3.54 15.53 -18.63
C PHE A 137 -3.97 16.18 -17.30
N VAL A 138 -3.65 15.58 -16.15
CA VAL A 138 -3.90 16.21 -14.84
C VAL A 138 -2.66 16.96 -14.36
N ASP A 139 -2.88 18.03 -13.59
CA ASP A 139 -1.79 18.64 -12.82
C ASP A 139 -1.23 17.63 -11.81
N LYS A 140 0.03 17.25 -12.01
CA LYS A 140 0.70 16.22 -11.21
C LYS A 140 0.87 16.63 -9.74
N ASN A 141 1.08 17.91 -9.46
CA ASN A 141 1.22 18.38 -8.07
C ASN A 141 -0.13 18.28 -7.35
N LEU A 142 -1.21 18.74 -8.00
CA LEU A 142 -2.55 18.63 -7.44
C LEU A 142 -2.97 17.16 -7.28
N TRP A 143 -2.61 16.28 -8.21
CA TRP A 143 -2.86 14.83 -8.09
C TRP A 143 -2.20 14.25 -6.84
N VAL A 144 -0.89 14.47 -6.66
CA VAL A 144 -0.14 14.01 -5.48
C VAL A 144 -0.72 14.60 -4.20
N GLN A 145 -1.09 15.88 -4.20
CA GLN A 145 -1.73 16.52 -3.06
C GLN A 145 -3.09 15.90 -2.72
N GLY A 146 -3.89 15.55 -3.72
CA GLY A 146 -5.16 14.85 -3.49
C GLY A 146 -4.96 13.48 -2.85
N ILE A 147 -3.96 12.72 -3.31
CA ILE A 147 -3.60 11.43 -2.71
C ILE A 147 -3.12 11.62 -1.27
N MET A 148 -2.29 12.62 -0.99
CA MET A 148 -1.91 12.96 0.40
C MET A 148 -3.12 13.29 1.27
N MET A 149 -4.11 14.00 0.74
CA MET A 149 -5.33 14.38 1.47
C MET A 149 -6.27 13.19 1.68
N HIS A 150 -6.35 12.28 0.70
CA HIS A 150 -7.02 10.99 0.84
C HIS A 150 -6.39 10.20 2.01
N GLU A 151 -5.07 10.04 2.01
CA GLU A 151 -4.36 9.33 3.06
C GLU A 151 -4.53 10.01 4.44
N PHE A 152 -4.53 11.33 4.49
CA PHE A 152 -4.77 12.07 5.73
C PHE A 152 -6.17 11.85 6.28
N ALA A 153 -7.19 11.76 5.43
CA ALA A 153 -8.55 11.48 5.83
C ALA A 153 -8.69 10.10 6.50
N HIS A 154 -7.93 9.09 6.06
CA HIS A 154 -7.85 7.79 6.76
C HIS A 154 -7.37 7.94 8.20
N CYS A 155 -6.36 8.78 8.44
CA CYS A 155 -5.89 9.06 9.80
C CYS A 155 -6.95 9.77 10.63
N LEU A 156 -7.59 10.80 10.08
CA LEU A 156 -8.67 11.51 10.76
C LEU A 156 -9.81 10.55 11.11
N ASP A 157 -10.25 9.71 10.18
CA ASP A 157 -11.35 8.76 10.38
C ASP A 157 -11.05 7.78 11.51
N ARG A 158 -9.88 7.13 11.46
CA ARG A 158 -9.46 6.15 12.49
C ARG A 158 -9.15 6.80 13.85
N SER A 159 -8.67 8.04 13.87
CA SER A 159 -8.35 8.73 15.13
C SER A 159 -9.58 8.91 16.03
N ARG A 160 -10.78 8.95 15.44
CA ARG A 160 -12.05 9.05 16.18
C ARG A 160 -12.38 7.80 16.97
N ASP A 161 -11.80 6.66 16.58
CA ASP A 161 -12.01 5.35 17.23
C ASP A 161 -10.94 5.01 18.26
N LEU A 162 -9.93 5.87 18.43
CA LEU A 162 -8.90 5.67 19.44
C LEU A 162 -9.50 5.76 20.86
N PRO A 163 -9.10 4.86 21.79
CA PRO A 163 -9.56 4.91 23.17
C PRO A 163 -9.22 6.26 23.82
N ASN A 164 -10.21 6.91 24.42
CA ASN A 164 -9.95 8.06 25.26
C ASN A 164 -9.31 7.57 26.58
N LYS A 165 -8.30 8.29 27.10
CA LYS A 165 -7.59 7.97 28.36
C LYS A 165 -8.52 7.68 29.56
N ASN A 166 -9.76 8.19 29.51
CA ASN A 166 -10.74 8.09 30.59
C ASN A 166 -11.88 7.10 30.34
N SER A 167 -11.88 6.36 29.23
CA SER A 167 -12.92 5.37 28.96
C SER A 167 -12.40 4.20 28.14
N LEU A 168 -12.41 3.02 28.76
CA LEU A 168 -12.20 1.73 28.10
C LEU A 168 -13.50 1.16 27.50
N ASN A 169 -14.64 1.86 27.60
CA ASN A 169 -15.93 1.36 27.14
C ASN A 169 -16.92 2.48 26.75
N PRO A 170 -17.63 2.36 25.61
CA PRO A 170 -17.37 1.45 24.49
C PRO A 170 -16.26 2.00 23.57
N LEU A 171 -15.60 1.11 22.82
CA LEU A 171 -14.78 1.50 21.66
C LEU A 171 -15.65 2.30 20.70
N SER A 172 -15.20 3.48 20.27
CA SER A 172 -15.89 4.21 19.22
C SER A 172 -15.80 3.42 17.91
N THR A 173 -16.86 3.48 17.11
CA THR A 173 -17.03 2.74 15.85
C THR A 173 -17.36 3.67 14.69
N LEU A 174 -16.96 4.93 14.78
CA LEU A 174 -17.28 5.97 13.79
C LEU A 174 -16.62 5.71 12.43
N SER A 175 -15.47 5.03 12.40
CA SER A 175 -14.80 4.60 11.17
C SER A 175 -15.25 3.22 10.68
N ILE A 176 -16.13 2.54 11.42
CA ILE A 176 -16.67 1.22 11.06
C ILE A 176 -17.96 1.44 10.26
N ALA A 177 -18.16 0.64 9.20
CA ALA A 177 -19.39 0.72 8.41
C ALA A 177 -20.63 0.52 9.31
N PRO A 178 -21.75 1.26 9.10
CA PRO A 178 -22.89 1.24 10.02
C PRO A 178 -23.41 -0.16 10.39
N ASP A 179 -23.55 -1.06 9.41
CA ASP A 179 -24.04 -2.43 9.65
C ASP A 179 -23.03 -3.30 10.41
N GLN A 180 -21.75 -2.98 10.32
CA GLN A 180 -20.66 -3.69 11.01
C GLN A 180 -20.43 -3.12 12.41
N ALA A 181 -20.66 -1.82 12.61
CA ALA A 181 -20.53 -1.14 13.89
C ALA A 181 -21.45 -1.76 14.96
N ASN A 182 -22.67 -2.17 14.57
CA ASN A 182 -23.62 -2.86 15.44
C ASN A 182 -23.14 -4.24 15.93
N LYS A 183 -22.11 -4.82 15.31
CA LYS A 183 -21.54 -6.12 15.65
C LYS A 183 -20.30 -5.99 16.57
N VAL A 184 -19.89 -4.77 16.90
CA VAL A 184 -18.73 -4.51 17.76
C VAL A 184 -19.18 -4.47 19.21
N THR A 185 -18.71 -5.45 20.00
CA THR A 185 -18.98 -5.55 21.44
C THR A 185 -17.73 -5.43 22.29
N ASP A 186 -16.55 -5.61 21.67
CA ASP A 186 -15.23 -5.62 22.30
C ASP A 186 -14.14 -5.35 21.26
N LEU A 187 -12.87 -5.37 21.68
CA LEU A 187 -11.75 -5.15 20.78
C LEU A 187 -11.61 -6.25 19.72
N GLN A 188 -11.90 -7.50 20.06
CA GLN A 188 -11.73 -8.60 19.11
C GLN A 188 -12.75 -8.50 17.96
N SER A 189 -14.01 -8.23 18.28
CA SER A 189 -15.05 -7.94 17.31
C SER A 189 -14.78 -6.64 16.54
N TYR A 190 -14.20 -5.60 17.16
CA TYR A 190 -13.73 -4.43 16.42
C TYR A 190 -12.70 -4.81 15.34
N LEU A 191 -11.64 -5.55 15.72
CA LEU A 191 -10.58 -5.98 14.80
C LEU A 191 -11.08 -6.89 13.67
N LEU A 192 -12.17 -7.62 13.90
CA LEU A 192 -12.83 -8.42 12.86
C LEU A 192 -13.64 -7.53 11.91
N ASN A 193 -14.44 -6.62 12.44
CA ASN A 193 -15.35 -5.77 11.66
C ASN A 193 -14.60 -4.66 10.89
N GLU A 194 -13.45 -4.20 11.39
CA GLU A 194 -12.64 -3.20 10.69
C GLU A 194 -12.00 -3.71 9.39
N ARG A 195 -11.90 -5.04 9.25
CA ARG A 195 -11.33 -5.74 8.08
C ARG A 195 -12.39 -6.22 7.10
N SER A 196 -13.67 -5.97 7.39
CA SER A 196 -14.73 -6.29 6.45
C SER A 196 -14.65 -5.39 5.21
N GLU A 197 -14.98 -5.94 4.05
CA GLU A 197 -15.03 -5.20 2.79
C GLU A 197 -15.93 -3.96 2.90
N GLN A 198 -17.05 -4.07 3.63
CA GLN A 198 -17.97 -2.95 3.86
C GLN A 198 -17.28 -1.81 4.61
N THR A 199 -16.50 -2.12 5.65
CA THR A 199 -15.77 -1.10 6.42
C THR A 199 -14.59 -0.53 5.64
N GLN A 200 -13.88 -1.35 4.85
CA GLN A 200 -12.81 -0.84 3.99
C GLN A 200 -13.37 0.15 2.96
N LEU A 201 -14.42 -0.23 2.23
CA LEU A 201 -15.13 0.67 1.30
C LEU A 201 -15.66 1.93 1.98
N TRP A 202 -16.18 1.80 3.20
CA TRP A 202 -16.64 2.94 4.00
C TRP A 202 -15.51 3.94 4.32
N ARG A 203 -14.31 3.44 4.64
CA ARG A 203 -13.13 4.27 4.90
C ARG A 203 -12.58 4.88 3.61
N GLU A 204 -12.51 4.11 2.53
CA GLU A 204 -12.11 4.63 1.21
C GLU A 204 -13.05 5.75 0.72
N ALA A 205 -14.36 5.60 0.98
CA ALA A 205 -15.36 6.59 0.60
C ALA A 205 -15.10 7.96 1.24
N VAL A 206 -14.86 8.04 2.56
CA VAL A 206 -14.60 9.35 3.19
C VAL A 206 -13.30 9.96 2.69
N SER A 207 -12.29 9.13 2.42
CA SER A 207 -10.98 9.59 1.97
C SER A 207 -11.03 10.15 0.55
N ASP A 208 -11.74 9.49 -0.37
CA ASP A 208 -11.96 10.02 -1.72
C ASP A 208 -12.83 11.30 -1.69
N ILE A 209 -13.88 11.35 -0.86
CA ILE A 209 -14.70 12.56 -0.70
C ILE A 209 -13.83 13.72 -0.17
N PHE A 210 -12.97 13.47 0.82
CA PHE A 210 -12.09 14.47 1.40
C PHE A 210 -11.10 15.04 0.37
N ALA A 211 -10.46 14.17 -0.41
CA ALA A 211 -9.57 14.59 -1.49
C ALA A 211 -10.30 15.45 -2.55
N ILE A 212 -11.52 15.05 -2.92
CA ILE A 212 -12.37 15.82 -3.85
C ILE A 212 -12.71 17.19 -3.26
N GLY A 213 -13.12 17.25 -2.01
CA GLY A 213 -13.44 18.52 -1.34
C GLY A 213 -12.22 19.43 -1.21
N TYR A 214 -11.03 18.87 -0.96
CA TYR A 214 -9.77 19.62 -1.02
C TYR A 214 -9.53 20.23 -2.41
N TRP A 215 -9.63 19.43 -3.48
CA TRP A 215 -9.48 19.95 -4.85
C TRP A 215 -10.54 21.00 -5.18
N LYS A 216 -11.76 20.84 -4.69
CA LYS A 216 -12.85 21.80 -4.88
C LYS A 216 -12.51 23.18 -4.29
N ILE A 217 -11.76 23.21 -3.18
CA ILE A 217 -11.30 24.44 -2.53
C ILE A 217 -10.06 25.02 -3.23
N LYS A 218 -9.14 24.16 -3.69
CA LYS A 218 -7.77 24.57 -4.06
C LYS A 218 -7.48 24.67 -5.56
N ALA A 219 -8.13 23.85 -6.38
CA ALA A 219 -7.91 23.86 -7.81
C ALA A 219 -8.82 24.89 -8.49
N ASP A 220 -8.38 25.44 -9.61
CA ASP A 220 -9.30 26.11 -10.52
C ASP A 220 -10.32 25.12 -11.09
N HIS A 221 -11.39 25.64 -11.70
CA HIS A 221 -12.50 24.82 -12.17
C HIS A 221 -12.08 23.75 -13.20
N ASN A 222 -11.13 24.07 -14.09
CA ASN A 222 -10.70 23.13 -15.14
C ASN A 222 -9.87 22.01 -14.54
N ASN A 223 -8.92 22.34 -13.67
CA ASN A 223 -8.11 21.36 -12.96
C ASN A 223 -8.96 20.47 -12.06
N TYR A 224 -9.90 21.04 -11.30
CA TYR A 224 -10.83 20.28 -10.47
C TYR A 224 -11.57 19.21 -11.27
N ASN A 225 -12.20 19.57 -12.39
CA ASN A 225 -12.95 18.62 -13.20
C ASN A 225 -12.07 17.48 -13.73
N SER A 226 -10.87 17.82 -14.24
CA SER A 226 -9.91 16.82 -14.74
C SER A 226 -9.45 15.86 -13.64
N LEU A 227 -9.15 16.37 -12.44
CA LEU A 227 -8.72 15.57 -11.29
C LEU A 227 -9.81 14.60 -10.83
N VAL A 228 -11.05 15.09 -10.64
CA VAL A 228 -12.13 14.25 -10.11
C VAL A 228 -12.60 13.21 -11.13
N ASN A 229 -12.68 13.58 -12.42
CA ASN A 229 -13.01 12.62 -13.48
C ASN A 229 -11.92 11.54 -13.62
N SER A 230 -10.64 11.92 -13.47
CA SER A 230 -9.53 10.97 -13.48
C SER A 230 -9.59 9.99 -12.32
N LEU A 231 -9.86 10.48 -11.10
CA LEU A 231 -10.06 9.63 -9.93
C LEU A 231 -11.25 8.68 -10.14
N TYR A 232 -12.39 9.21 -10.63
CA TYR A 232 -13.57 8.39 -10.92
C TYR A 232 -13.24 7.24 -11.88
N ASN A 233 -12.56 7.53 -12.99
CA ASN A 233 -12.21 6.51 -13.99
C ASN A 233 -11.23 5.49 -13.42
N TYR A 234 -10.21 5.95 -12.67
CA TYR A 234 -9.25 5.06 -12.00
C TYR A 234 -9.93 4.08 -11.05
N ARG A 235 -10.87 4.55 -10.22
CA ARG A 235 -11.66 3.66 -9.34
C ARG A 235 -12.57 2.72 -10.13
N ALA A 236 -13.22 3.22 -11.19
CA ALA A 236 -14.12 2.42 -12.01
C ALA A 236 -13.39 1.27 -12.72
N GLU A 237 -12.23 1.54 -13.32
CA GLU A 237 -11.40 0.55 -14.04
C GLU A 237 -10.90 -0.57 -13.12
N ARG A 238 -10.65 -0.26 -11.84
CA ARG A 238 -10.09 -1.21 -10.87
C ARG A 238 -11.14 -1.89 -9.99
N SER A 239 -12.37 -1.39 -9.96
CA SER A 239 -13.41 -1.83 -9.02
C SER A 239 -13.72 -3.33 -9.01
N SER A 240 -13.42 -4.07 -10.09
CA SER A 240 -13.56 -5.53 -10.11
C SER A 240 -12.43 -6.26 -9.38
N ASP A 241 -11.20 -5.74 -9.48
CA ASP A 241 -9.99 -6.33 -8.89
C ASP A 241 -9.71 -5.76 -7.49
N ASP A 242 -10.32 -4.61 -7.19
CA ASP A 242 -10.09 -3.78 -6.02
C ASP A 242 -11.42 -3.18 -5.50
N PRO A 243 -12.36 -4.04 -5.04
CA PRO A 243 -13.73 -3.64 -4.72
C PRO A 243 -13.82 -2.71 -3.51
N GLU A 244 -12.88 -2.79 -2.57
CA GLU A 244 -12.75 -1.88 -1.43
C GLU A 244 -12.54 -0.42 -1.86
N HIS A 245 -11.96 -0.18 -3.03
CA HIS A 245 -11.81 1.16 -3.61
C HIS A 245 -12.92 1.52 -4.61
N GLY A 246 -14.00 0.74 -4.69
CA GLY A 246 -15.14 0.94 -5.60
C GLY A 246 -16.06 2.14 -5.24
N THR A 247 -15.49 3.31 -4.98
CA THR A 247 -16.15 4.49 -4.38
C THR A 247 -16.88 5.39 -5.38
N MET A 248 -17.05 4.98 -6.64
CA MET A 248 -17.60 5.80 -7.74
C MET A 248 -18.92 6.51 -7.40
N CYS A 249 -19.80 5.86 -6.64
CA CYS A 249 -21.06 6.47 -6.18
C CYS A 249 -20.82 7.65 -5.22
N PHE A 250 -19.91 7.49 -4.27
CA PHE A 250 -19.53 8.53 -3.31
C PHE A 250 -18.80 9.69 -3.98
N ILE A 251 -17.94 9.41 -4.96
CA ILE A 251 -17.29 10.42 -5.80
C ILE A 251 -18.36 11.30 -6.48
N LYS A 252 -19.38 10.69 -7.10
CA LYS A 252 -20.49 11.44 -7.71
C LYS A 252 -21.28 12.27 -6.69
N ALA A 253 -21.49 11.75 -5.48
CA ALA A 253 -22.14 12.51 -4.41
C ALA A 253 -21.33 13.75 -4.01
N ALA A 254 -20.01 13.62 -3.89
CA ALA A 254 -19.10 14.73 -3.58
C ALA A 254 -18.98 15.77 -4.71
N MET A 255 -19.06 15.33 -5.97
CA MET A 255 -19.09 16.25 -7.11
C MET A 255 -20.31 17.18 -7.04
N ASN A 256 -21.48 16.61 -6.74
CA ASN A 256 -22.77 17.29 -6.75
C ASN A 256 -23.09 18.05 -5.45
N SER A 257 -22.30 17.86 -4.40
CA SER A 257 -22.50 18.57 -3.14
C SER A 257 -22.03 20.03 -3.22
N LYS A 258 -22.51 20.88 -2.32
CA LYS A 258 -21.97 22.25 -2.17
C LYS A 258 -20.55 22.20 -1.62
N LEU A 259 -19.78 23.27 -1.82
CA LEU A 259 -18.48 23.44 -1.19
C LEU A 259 -18.58 23.30 0.36
N PRO A 260 -17.56 22.74 1.02
CA PRO A 260 -17.46 22.79 2.47
C PRO A 260 -17.36 24.24 2.95
N LEU A 261 -17.82 24.50 4.18
CA LEU A 261 -17.85 25.85 4.77
C LEU A 261 -16.44 26.44 4.97
N SER A 262 -15.47 25.58 5.27
CA SER A 262 -14.06 25.93 5.44
C SER A 262 -13.19 24.68 5.33
N GLU A 263 -11.87 24.86 5.28
CA GLU A 263 -10.90 23.74 5.32
C GLU A 263 -11.00 22.93 6.61
N GLU A 264 -11.24 23.59 7.74
CA GLU A 264 -11.42 22.95 9.06
C GLU A 264 -12.69 22.09 9.12
N LYS A 265 -13.69 22.41 8.29
CA LYS A 265 -14.95 21.68 8.18
C LYS A 265 -14.95 20.65 7.06
N LEU A 266 -13.84 20.47 6.35
CA LEU A 266 -13.77 19.53 5.22
C LEU A 266 -14.00 18.07 5.66
N PHE A 267 -13.45 17.64 6.79
CA PHE A 267 -13.67 16.27 7.27
C PHE A 267 -15.13 16.02 7.67
N GLU A 268 -15.74 16.95 8.42
CA GLU A 268 -17.17 16.87 8.80
C GLU A 268 -18.07 16.86 7.56
N TRP A 269 -17.78 17.70 6.57
CA TRP A 269 -18.47 17.71 5.28
C TRP A 269 -18.32 16.38 4.53
N SER A 270 -17.13 15.78 4.58
CA SER A 270 -16.85 14.51 3.90
C SER A 270 -17.62 13.36 4.54
N ASP A 271 -17.62 13.31 5.87
CA ASP A 271 -18.35 12.30 6.65
C ASP A 271 -19.88 12.45 6.47
N GLU A 272 -20.39 13.69 6.41
CA GLU A 272 -21.81 13.94 6.13
C GLU A 272 -22.23 13.42 4.76
N ILE A 273 -21.44 13.67 3.71
CA ILE A 273 -21.72 13.14 2.38
C ILE A 273 -21.68 11.62 2.39
N ARG A 274 -20.66 11.01 3.02
CA ARG A 274 -20.55 9.56 3.14
C ARG A 274 -21.80 8.95 3.81
N ARG A 275 -22.30 9.57 4.89
CA ARG A 275 -23.49 9.08 5.62
C ARG A 275 -24.82 9.29 4.91
N THR A 276 -24.95 10.36 4.14
CA THR A 276 -26.23 10.75 3.52
C THR A 276 -26.36 10.31 2.06
N ALA A 277 -25.24 9.99 1.41
CA ALA A 277 -25.24 9.45 0.06
C ALA A 277 -25.99 8.11 0.01
N LYS A 278 -26.88 7.96 -0.96
CA LYS A 278 -27.63 6.71 -1.21
C LYS A 278 -26.76 5.70 -1.98
N CYS A 279 -25.57 5.43 -1.47
CA CYS A 279 -24.60 4.51 -2.06
C CYS A 279 -24.64 3.16 -1.35
N ARG A 280 -24.42 2.08 -2.09
CA ARG A 280 -24.31 0.74 -1.52
C ARG A 280 -22.92 0.55 -0.91
N ILE A 281 -22.90 -0.09 0.24
CA ILE A 281 -21.67 -0.48 0.97
C ILE A 281 -21.57 -2.00 1.09
N SER A 282 -22.25 -2.73 0.21
CA SER A 282 -22.49 -4.17 0.26
C SER A 282 -22.23 -4.84 -1.08
#